data_AF-A0A0R3R3Q8-F1
#
_entry.id   AF-A0A0R3R3Q8-F1
#
_cell.length_a   1.000
_cell.length_b   1.000
_cell.length_c   1.000
_cell.angle_alpha   90.00
_cell.angle_beta   90.00
_cell.angle_gamma   90.00
#
_symmetry.space_group_name_H-M   'P 1'
#
loop_
_entity.id
_entity.type
_entity.pdbx_description
1 polymer ?
#
loop_
_entity_poly.entity_id
_entity_poly.type
_entity_poly.pdbx_seq_one_letter_code
_entity_poly.pdbx_strand_id
1 'polypeptide(L)'
;MISDNLFDELVKSDWTVLIAHFLGVDHCGHKYGPDHPEMSKKLKQMNEILAKVVDSLDNNTLLLVMGDHGMTENGDHGGDEPLETDAALFMFAKRKLIFAEPPDSVSQVDIVPTISLLLDSPIPYSNIGTLIDCVIVPEHRDLAISSNAEQMMRYGRTIVAETQLPELDSLIRSFENNGNVENSIDYMRRLQELLRASWTEFNSSFMRIGFLSLLDAILSVYGSLYTGNISFTSLVFRSGLFFIQMSVFLIGDDEHYVAILDFLLSFSLIIRLIRAARTLFLFAPTIWEFAVFCITIAHASSFLSNSYIIFESSVIRFLTQTVVAIAFWQSFSNWYIIFECPLKVMRFMLGVAVQIAAAYMATKFLQNYRSEICTSTLIFPTTVASIASWFSLWLPEDTINYFSRFSLGTAQIVYGLSFINLLIISFRATRIGKFWNQNSCAISYLVCISFVLFLILGDGLAFSFLSLITIIFLIPFIIDDEYYQIILIVFLSSHGFFSLSHQPTFSSIPWQAAFIGVPGNFAIQIVPGALVIAHIFASQIITCVALPMLVMQQNYRQSGLSHWTYKLILFHSLKALSVCIMAAIHRRHLMVWKIFAPKFIFESLSLCVVCFTLLITNCIFWKLVVPPPLDLTVKRS
;
A
#
# COMPACT_ATOMS: atom_id res chain seq x y z
N MET A 1 -35.65 6.85 2.44
CA MET A 1 -35.07 5.48 2.45
C MET A 1 -35.28 4.83 1.10
N ILE A 2 -34.57 3.75 0.75
CA ILE A 2 -34.74 3.05 -0.56
C ILE A 2 -36.20 2.68 -0.80
N SER A 3 -36.90 2.23 0.25
CA SER A 3 -38.34 1.93 0.22
C SER A 3 -39.22 3.09 -0.24
N ASP A 4 -38.82 4.33 0.04
CA ASP A 4 -39.65 5.51 -0.22
C ASP A 4 -39.47 5.94 -1.68
N ASN A 5 -38.25 5.82 -2.21
CA ASN A 5 -37.94 6.21 -3.59
C ASN A 5 -38.25 5.11 -4.61
N LEU A 6 -38.22 3.84 -4.20
CA LEU A 6 -38.40 2.70 -5.12
C LEU A 6 -39.74 2.74 -5.85
N PHE A 7 -40.83 3.00 -5.12
CA PHE A 7 -42.17 3.01 -5.74
C PHE A 7 -42.39 4.23 -6.63
N ASP A 8 -41.83 5.39 -6.26
CA ASP A 8 -41.87 6.57 -7.12
C ASP A 8 -41.13 6.33 -8.43
N GLU A 9 -40.00 5.60 -8.39
CA GLU A 9 -39.22 5.26 -9.57
C GLU A 9 -39.87 4.17 -10.43
N LEU A 10 -40.46 3.14 -9.80
CA LEU A 10 -41.15 2.04 -10.49
C LEU A 10 -42.31 2.51 -11.38
N VAL A 11 -42.96 3.62 -11.02
CA VAL A 11 -44.08 4.18 -11.80
C VAL A 11 -43.59 4.91 -13.06
N LYS A 12 -42.32 5.31 -13.12
CA LYS A 12 -41.76 5.96 -14.30
C LYS A 12 -41.48 4.95 -15.41
N SER A 13 -41.48 5.42 -16.64
CA SER A 13 -41.24 4.61 -17.84
C SER A 13 -39.90 4.95 -18.54
N ASP A 14 -39.04 5.71 -17.89
CA ASP A 14 -37.77 6.22 -18.44
C ASP A 14 -36.55 5.34 -18.09
N TRP A 15 -36.75 4.27 -17.31
CA TRP A 15 -35.72 3.29 -17.01
C TRP A 15 -35.82 2.06 -17.93
N THR A 16 -34.66 1.53 -18.32
CA THR A 16 -34.52 0.21 -18.97
C THR A 16 -34.10 -0.85 -17.96
N VAL A 17 -33.33 -0.46 -16.94
CA VAL A 17 -32.91 -1.31 -15.82
C VAL A 17 -33.00 -0.48 -14.53
N LEU A 18 -33.66 -1.04 -13.52
CA LEU A 18 -33.76 -0.45 -12.19
C LEU A 18 -33.13 -1.42 -11.17
N ILE A 19 -32.17 -0.95 -10.38
CA ILE A 19 -31.47 -1.75 -9.36
C ILE A 19 -31.78 -1.18 -7.98
N ALA A 20 -32.32 -2.01 -7.09
CA ALA A 20 -32.56 -1.68 -5.69
C ALA A 20 -31.80 -2.66 -4.78
N HIS A 21 -30.88 -2.15 -3.96
CA HIS A 21 -30.05 -2.97 -3.08
C HIS A 21 -30.39 -2.74 -1.60
N PHE A 22 -30.83 -3.78 -0.90
CA PHE A 22 -31.29 -3.70 0.49
C PHE A 22 -30.30 -4.33 1.46
N LEU A 23 -29.59 -3.52 2.26
CA LEU A 23 -28.66 -3.98 3.31
C LEU A 23 -29.34 -4.50 4.59
N GLY A 24 -30.68 -4.41 4.67
CA GLY A 24 -31.40 -4.64 5.93
C GLY A 24 -31.33 -6.09 6.44
N VAL A 25 -31.26 -7.07 5.53
CA VAL A 25 -31.14 -8.50 5.86
C VAL A 25 -29.73 -8.80 6.35
N ASP A 26 -28.71 -8.36 5.62
CA ASP A 26 -27.30 -8.51 5.98
C ASP A 26 -26.97 -7.96 7.39
N HIS A 27 -27.31 -6.68 7.64
CA HIS A 27 -27.12 -6.06 8.95
C HIS A 27 -27.84 -6.79 10.09
N CYS A 28 -29.01 -7.37 9.80
CA CYS A 28 -29.75 -8.15 10.79
C CYS A 28 -29.05 -9.49 11.06
N GLY A 29 -28.52 -10.13 10.02
CA GLY A 29 -27.74 -11.37 10.10
C GLY A 29 -26.52 -11.18 10.97
N HIS A 30 -25.65 -10.22 10.66
CA HIS A 30 -24.46 -9.91 11.46
C HIS A 30 -24.74 -9.61 12.93
N LYS A 31 -25.85 -8.92 13.22
CA LYS A 31 -26.16 -8.48 14.58
C LYS A 31 -26.79 -9.56 15.44
N TYR A 32 -27.64 -10.40 14.84
CA TYR A 32 -28.54 -11.28 15.58
C TYR A 32 -28.45 -12.76 15.17
N GLY A 33 -27.92 -13.07 13.98
CA GLY A 33 -27.95 -14.38 13.35
C GLY A 33 -29.22 -14.63 12.51
N PRO A 34 -29.18 -15.60 11.58
CA PRO A 34 -30.28 -15.93 10.66
C PRO A 34 -31.53 -16.46 11.36
N ASP A 35 -31.39 -17.22 12.45
CA ASP A 35 -32.53 -17.85 13.16
C ASP A 35 -33.20 -16.93 14.20
N HIS A 36 -32.74 -15.68 14.33
CA HIS A 36 -33.25 -14.78 15.35
C HIS A 36 -34.64 -14.20 14.96
N PRO A 37 -35.55 -13.95 15.94
CA PRO A 37 -36.86 -13.35 15.66
C PRO A 37 -36.80 -12.00 14.91
N GLU A 38 -35.74 -11.22 15.07
CA GLU A 38 -35.53 -9.98 14.31
C GLU A 38 -35.26 -10.24 12.82
N MET A 39 -34.57 -11.33 12.48
CA MET A 39 -34.41 -11.75 11.08
C MET A 39 -35.77 -12.10 10.49
N SER A 40 -36.61 -12.85 11.22
CA SER A 40 -37.98 -13.15 10.77
C SER A 40 -38.81 -11.88 10.51
N LYS A 41 -38.72 -10.88 11.40
CA LYS A 41 -39.38 -9.57 11.19
C LYS A 41 -38.82 -8.85 9.95
N LYS A 42 -37.50 -8.88 9.76
CA LYS A 42 -36.84 -8.26 8.60
C LYS A 42 -37.25 -8.93 7.28
N LEU A 43 -37.27 -10.26 7.23
CA LEU A 43 -37.72 -11.02 6.07
C LEU A 43 -39.20 -10.79 5.75
N LYS A 44 -40.06 -10.67 6.77
CA LYS A 44 -41.46 -10.25 6.58
C LYS A 44 -41.57 -8.87 5.94
N GLN A 45 -40.77 -7.91 6.42
CA GLN A 45 -40.71 -6.57 5.81
C GLN A 45 -40.26 -6.65 4.33
N MET A 46 -39.24 -7.44 4.01
CA MET A 46 -38.79 -7.61 2.62
C MET A 46 -39.87 -8.26 1.76
N ASN A 47 -40.56 -9.28 2.27
CA ASN A 47 -41.68 -9.92 1.59
C ASN A 47 -42.82 -8.93 1.29
N GLU A 48 -43.18 -8.06 2.23
CA GLU A 48 -44.19 -7.00 2.01
C GLU A 48 -43.78 -6.02 0.92
N ILE A 49 -42.50 -5.64 0.86
CA ILE A 49 -41.96 -4.79 -0.21
C ILE A 49 -42.03 -5.53 -1.54
N LEU A 50 -41.56 -6.78 -1.61
CA LEU A 50 -41.57 -7.59 -2.83
C LEU A 50 -42.98 -7.80 -3.38
N ALA A 51 -43.96 -8.06 -2.51
CA ALA A 51 -45.36 -8.17 -2.91
C ALA A 51 -45.86 -6.89 -3.60
N LYS A 52 -45.58 -5.72 -3.02
CA LYS A 52 -45.94 -4.42 -3.62
C LYS A 52 -45.22 -4.17 -4.95
N VAL A 53 -43.95 -4.57 -5.07
CA VAL A 53 -43.21 -4.48 -6.33
C VAL A 53 -43.92 -5.32 -7.38
N VAL A 54 -44.18 -6.60 -7.10
CA VAL A 54 -44.87 -7.53 -8.01
C VAL A 54 -46.23 -6.99 -8.47
N ASP A 55 -47.02 -6.43 -7.56
CA ASP A 55 -48.32 -5.82 -7.89
C ASP A 55 -48.16 -4.65 -8.87
N SER A 56 -47.10 -3.85 -8.71
CA SER A 56 -46.81 -2.65 -9.48
C SER A 56 -46.17 -2.91 -10.85
N LEU A 57 -45.62 -4.11 -11.09
CA LEU A 57 -44.96 -4.43 -12.36
C LEU A 57 -45.93 -4.39 -13.54
N ASP A 58 -45.46 -4.01 -14.72
CA ASP A 58 -46.22 -4.17 -15.95
C ASP A 58 -46.06 -5.59 -16.54
N ASN A 59 -46.62 -5.82 -17.74
CA ASN A 59 -46.52 -7.10 -18.42
C ASN A 59 -45.19 -7.32 -19.18
N ASN A 60 -44.34 -6.31 -19.28
CA ASN A 60 -43.08 -6.34 -20.05
C ASN A 60 -41.84 -6.34 -19.15
N THR A 61 -42.02 -6.21 -17.83
CA THR A 61 -40.91 -6.15 -16.87
C THR A 61 -40.58 -7.53 -16.31
N LEU A 62 -39.28 -7.84 -16.28
CA LEU A 62 -38.71 -8.96 -15.53
C LEU A 62 -38.19 -8.47 -14.18
N LEU A 63 -38.68 -9.05 -13.10
CA LEU A 63 -38.15 -8.88 -11.76
C LEU A 63 -37.15 -9.98 -11.46
N LEU A 64 -35.92 -9.60 -11.10
CA LEU A 64 -34.92 -10.49 -10.50
C LEU A 64 -34.69 -10.07 -9.06
N VAL A 65 -34.83 -11.01 -8.14
CA VAL A 65 -34.48 -10.86 -6.72
C VAL A 65 -33.39 -11.88 -6.42
N MET A 66 -32.22 -11.42 -6.00
CA MET A 66 -31.10 -12.30 -5.72
C MET A 66 -30.32 -11.84 -4.48
N GLY A 67 -29.71 -12.79 -3.79
CA GLY A 67 -28.65 -12.51 -2.82
C GLY A 67 -27.30 -12.39 -3.52
N ASP A 68 -26.44 -11.51 -3.02
CA ASP A 68 -25.03 -11.45 -3.39
C ASP A 68 -24.20 -12.55 -2.72
N HIS A 69 -24.59 -12.96 -1.51
CA HIS A 69 -24.03 -14.10 -0.78
C HIS A 69 -25.05 -14.72 0.19
N GLY A 70 -24.69 -15.87 0.76
CA GLY A 70 -25.36 -16.47 1.91
C GLY A 70 -24.77 -16.00 3.25
N MET A 71 -25.08 -16.69 4.35
CA MET A 71 -24.49 -16.44 5.67
C MET A 71 -24.42 -17.71 6.50
N THR A 72 -23.42 -17.80 7.36
CA THR A 72 -23.29 -18.85 8.38
C THR A 72 -24.36 -18.72 9.47
N GLU A 73 -24.50 -19.75 10.30
CA GLU A 73 -25.42 -19.76 11.46
C GLU A 73 -25.13 -18.65 12.48
N ASN A 74 -23.90 -18.12 12.51
CA ASN A 74 -23.52 -17.00 13.39
C ASN A 74 -23.72 -15.63 12.73
N GLY A 75 -24.19 -15.59 11.48
CA GLY A 75 -24.36 -14.36 10.71
C GLY A 75 -23.07 -13.80 10.11
N ASP A 76 -21.99 -14.59 10.06
CA ASP A 76 -20.79 -14.26 9.30
C ASP A 76 -20.91 -14.69 7.83
N HIS A 77 -20.14 -14.07 6.95
CA HIS A 77 -20.03 -14.45 5.54
C HIS A 77 -18.64 -14.08 4.98
N GLY A 78 -18.32 -14.55 3.76
CA GLY A 78 -17.08 -14.26 3.05
C GLY A 78 -16.03 -15.38 3.07
N GLY A 79 -16.37 -16.54 3.60
CA GLY A 79 -15.68 -17.81 3.44
C GLY A 79 -16.16 -18.62 2.22
N ASP A 80 -15.73 -19.88 2.14
CA ASP A 80 -16.01 -20.83 1.06
C ASP A 80 -17.02 -21.92 1.45
N GLU A 81 -17.70 -21.77 2.59
CA GLU A 81 -18.74 -22.71 2.99
C GLU A 81 -19.99 -22.58 2.10
N PRO A 82 -20.69 -23.69 1.81
CA PRO A 82 -21.92 -23.65 1.02
C PRO A 82 -22.96 -22.65 1.55
N LEU A 83 -23.07 -22.52 2.88
CA LEU A 83 -23.97 -21.55 3.52
C LEU A 83 -23.64 -20.09 3.18
N GLU A 84 -22.38 -19.80 2.85
CA GLU A 84 -21.90 -18.46 2.50
C GLU A 84 -21.91 -18.23 0.98
N THR A 85 -21.70 -19.27 0.17
CA THR A 85 -21.67 -19.18 -1.29
C THR A 85 -23.02 -19.35 -1.95
N ASP A 86 -23.94 -20.11 -1.34
CA ASP A 86 -25.28 -20.33 -1.86
C ASP A 86 -26.18 -19.14 -1.53
N ALA A 87 -26.79 -18.57 -2.57
CA ALA A 87 -27.70 -17.44 -2.45
C ALA A 87 -28.99 -17.72 -3.25
N ALA A 88 -30.11 -17.15 -2.79
CA ALA A 88 -31.37 -17.30 -3.48
C ALA A 88 -31.39 -16.51 -4.80
N LEU A 89 -32.03 -17.07 -5.82
CA LEU A 89 -32.43 -16.39 -7.05
C LEU A 89 -33.94 -16.61 -7.27
N PHE A 90 -34.68 -15.51 -7.42
CA PHE A 90 -36.09 -15.50 -7.74
C PHE A 90 -36.32 -14.63 -8.97
N MET A 91 -36.89 -15.22 -10.02
CA MET A 91 -37.22 -14.53 -11.27
C MET A 91 -38.74 -14.53 -11.48
N PHE A 92 -39.30 -13.36 -11.77
CA PHE A 92 -40.74 -13.19 -11.94
C PHE A 92 -41.07 -12.26 -13.10
N ALA A 93 -42.03 -12.66 -13.92
CA ALA A 93 -42.68 -11.81 -14.91
C ALA A 93 -44.18 -12.13 -14.95
N LYS A 94 -45.03 -11.15 -15.29
CA LYS A 94 -46.47 -11.40 -15.48
C LYS A 94 -46.77 -12.25 -16.72
N ARG A 95 -45.82 -12.33 -17.65
CA ARG A 95 -45.87 -13.20 -18.83
C ARG A 95 -45.17 -14.53 -18.56
N LYS A 96 -45.42 -15.50 -19.44
CA LYS A 96 -44.71 -16.79 -19.43
C LYS A 96 -43.20 -16.54 -19.53
N LEU A 97 -42.48 -16.91 -18.48
CA LEU A 97 -41.04 -16.75 -18.37
C LEU A 97 -40.27 -18.06 -18.66
N ILE A 98 -40.81 -19.19 -18.22
CA ILE A 98 -40.13 -20.49 -18.27
C ILE A 98 -40.65 -21.29 -19.47
N PHE A 99 -39.73 -21.71 -20.34
CA PHE A 99 -40.00 -22.45 -21.58
C PHE A 99 -39.42 -23.87 -21.58
N ALA A 100 -38.50 -24.19 -20.66
CA ALA A 100 -37.94 -25.52 -20.43
C ALA A 100 -37.83 -25.81 -18.93
N GLU A 101 -37.44 -27.03 -18.56
CA GLU A 101 -37.19 -27.39 -17.16
C GLU A 101 -36.06 -26.53 -16.57
N PRO A 102 -36.31 -25.78 -15.48
CA PRO A 102 -35.27 -25.00 -14.82
C PRO A 102 -34.21 -25.90 -14.18
N PRO A 103 -32.93 -25.48 -14.15
CA PRO A 103 -31.90 -26.21 -13.41
C PRO A 103 -32.11 -26.10 -11.90
N ASP A 104 -31.59 -27.06 -11.14
CA ASP A 104 -31.63 -27.04 -9.67
C ASP A 104 -30.86 -25.85 -9.07
N SER A 105 -29.81 -25.40 -9.77
CA SER A 105 -28.96 -24.27 -9.35
C SER A 105 -28.35 -23.58 -10.57
N VAL A 106 -28.01 -22.30 -10.42
CA VAL A 106 -27.30 -21.51 -11.44
C VAL A 106 -26.13 -20.76 -10.80
N SER A 107 -25.07 -20.49 -11.56
CA SER A 107 -24.01 -19.61 -11.06
C SER A 107 -24.43 -18.15 -11.19
N GLN A 108 -24.07 -17.27 -10.23
CA GLN A 108 -24.39 -15.83 -10.36
C GLN A 108 -23.85 -15.19 -11.65
N VAL A 109 -22.71 -15.67 -12.16
CA VAL A 109 -22.12 -15.18 -13.41
C VAL A 109 -23.00 -15.46 -14.65
N ASP A 110 -23.88 -16.45 -14.58
CA ASP A 110 -24.81 -16.88 -15.64
C ASP A 110 -26.00 -15.92 -15.80
N ILE A 111 -26.26 -15.08 -14.79
CA ILE A 111 -27.35 -14.09 -14.80
C ILE A 111 -27.07 -13.01 -15.85
N VAL A 112 -25.83 -12.53 -15.93
CA VAL A 112 -25.42 -11.43 -16.82
C VAL A 112 -25.65 -11.72 -18.31
N PRO A 113 -25.20 -12.84 -18.91
CA PRO A 113 -25.47 -13.12 -20.32
C PRO A 113 -26.97 -13.32 -20.56
N THR A 114 -27.68 -13.91 -19.59
CA THR A 114 -29.13 -14.12 -19.65
C THR A 114 -29.89 -12.79 -19.74
N ILE A 115 -29.65 -11.84 -18.81
CA ILE A 115 -30.33 -10.54 -18.84
C ILE A 115 -29.89 -9.69 -20.04
N SER A 116 -28.63 -9.81 -20.49
CA SER A 116 -28.13 -9.07 -21.65
C SER A 116 -28.94 -9.44 -22.89
N LEU A 117 -29.12 -10.74 -23.15
CA LEU A 117 -29.90 -11.21 -24.30
C LEU A 117 -31.40 -10.90 -24.17
N LEU A 118 -31.97 -10.98 -22.97
CA LEU A 118 -33.37 -10.59 -22.74
C LEU A 118 -33.63 -9.09 -22.96
N LEU A 119 -32.62 -8.25 -22.76
CA LEU A 119 -32.66 -6.81 -23.01
C LEU A 119 -32.22 -6.42 -24.43
N ASP A 120 -31.91 -7.39 -25.29
CA ASP A 120 -31.30 -7.16 -26.62
C ASP A 120 -30.02 -6.32 -26.55
N SER A 121 -29.22 -6.54 -25.50
CA SER A 121 -27.93 -5.91 -25.26
C SER A 121 -26.80 -6.90 -25.54
N PRO A 122 -25.66 -6.44 -26.09
CA PRO A 122 -24.46 -7.26 -26.18
C PRO A 122 -24.04 -7.79 -24.81
N ILE A 123 -23.66 -9.07 -24.75
CA ILE A 123 -23.09 -9.67 -23.55
C ILE A 123 -21.75 -8.96 -23.23
N PRO A 124 -21.52 -8.53 -21.97
CA PRO A 124 -20.27 -7.89 -21.58
C PRO A 124 -19.06 -8.73 -21.99
N TYR A 125 -18.07 -8.08 -22.61
CA TYR A 125 -16.95 -8.76 -23.27
C TYR A 125 -16.19 -9.77 -22.40
N SER A 126 -16.01 -9.48 -21.12
CA SER A 126 -15.28 -10.34 -20.16
C SER A 126 -16.19 -11.26 -19.33
N ASN A 127 -17.48 -11.35 -19.65
CA ASN A 127 -18.36 -12.29 -18.98
C ASN A 127 -18.04 -13.73 -19.42
N ILE A 128 -18.07 -14.65 -18.46
CA ILE A 128 -17.80 -16.09 -18.66
C ILE A 128 -19.00 -16.96 -18.25
N GLY A 129 -20.17 -16.34 -18.11
CA GLY A 129 -21.40 -17.02 -17.71
C GLY A 129 -21.99 -17.80 -18.87
N THR A 130 -22.63 -18.91 -18.53
CA THR A 130 -23.43 -19.69 -19.47
C THR A 130 -24.89 -19.25 -19.37
N LEU A 131 -25.57 -19.11 -20.50
CA LEU A 131 -26.97 -18.73 -20.58
C LEU A 131 -27.88 -19.66 -19.74
N ILE A 132 -28.77 -19.06 -18.95
CA ILE A 132 -29.92 -19.77 -18.33
C ILE A 132 -30.97 -19.93 -19.42
N ASP A 133 -30.84 -20.98 -20.22
CA ASP A 133 -31.58 -21.15 -21.48
C ASP A 133 -33.08 -21.44 -21.29
N CYS A 134 -33.49 -21.90 -20.10
CA CYS A 134 -34.89 -22.19 -19.80
C CYS A 134 -35.81 -20.95 -19.82
N VAL A 135 -35.24 -19.73 -19.75
CA VAL A 135 -35.99 -18.46 -19.84
C VAL A 135 -36.02 -17.87 -21.25
N ILE A 136 -35.36 -18.51 -22.21
CA ILE A 136 -35.30 -18.05 -23.60
C ILE A 136 -36.42 -18.71 -24.41
N VAL A 137 -37.10 -17.90 -25.22
CA VAL A 137 -38.15 -18.38 -26.12
C VAL A 137 -37.56 -19.43 -27.07
N PRO A 138 -38.21 -20.59 -27.30
CA PRO A 138 -37.64 -21.67 -28.11
C PRO A 138 -37.15 -21.25 -29.49
N GLU A 139 -37.84 -20.29 -30.13
CA GLU A 139 -37.50 -19.73 -31.44
C GLU A 139 -36.15 -19.00 -31.48
N HIS A 140 -35.70 -18.47 -30.34
CA HIS A 140 -34.45 -17.71 -30.21
C HIS A 140 -33.35 -18.46 -29.46
N ARG A 141 -33.65 -19.65 -28.92
CA ARG A 141 -32.75 -20.40 -28.05
C ARG A 141 -31.41 -20.71 -28.73
N ASP A 142 -31.44 -21.21 -29.96
CA ASP A 142 -30.22 -21.58 -30.69
C ASP A 142 -29.33 -20.36 -30.98
N LEU A 143 -29.95 -19.25 -31.40
CA LEU A 143 -29.24 -17.99 -31.65
C LEU A 143 -28.63 -17.43 -30.36
N ALA A 144 -29.36 -17.49 -29.24
CA ALA A 144 -28.90 -17.02 -27.94
C ALA A 144 -27.69 -17.83 -27.44
N ILE A 145 -27.74 -19.17 -27.57
CA ILE A 145 -26.62 -20.06 -27.23
C ILE A 145 -25.41 -19.74 -28.11
N SER A 146 -25.60 -19.61 -29.43
CA SER A 146 -24.51 -19.27 -30.34
C SER A 146 -23.89 -17.90 -30.04
N SER A 147 -24.70 -16.90 -29.67
CA SER A 147 -24.23 -15.56 -29.31
C SER A 147 -23.37 -15.57 -28.05
N ASN A 148 -23.83 -16.27 -27.00
CA ASN A 148 -23.07 -16.44 -25.76
C ASN A 148 -21.76 -17.21 -25.99
N ALA A 149 -21.81 -18.30 -26.79
CA ALA A 149 -20.62 -19.08 -27.11
C ALA A 149 -19.59 -18.26 -27.88
N GLU A 150 -19.99 -17.52 -28.91
CA GLU A 150 -19.04 -16.71 -29.68
C GLU A 150 -18.43 -15.58 -28.84
N GLN A 151 -19.20 -14.95 -27.96
CA GLN A 151 -18.65 -13.95 -27.02
C GLN A 151 -17.61 -14.58 -26.09
N MET A 152 -17.92 -15.71 -25.45
CA MET A 152 -16.99 -16.40 -24.56
C MET A 152 -15.73 -16.89 -25.28
N MET A 153 -15.87 -17.41 -26.50
CA MET A 153 -14.74 -17.86 -27.31
C MET A 153 -13.88 -16.70 -27.76
N ARG A 154 -14.48 -15.57 -28.15
CA ARG A 154 -13.74 -14.33 -28.44
C ARG A 154 -12.94 -13.85 -27.23
N TYR A 155 -13.53 -13.90 -26.03
CA TYR A 155 -12.81 -13.58 -24.81
C TYR A 155 -11.67 -14.58 -24.53
N GLY A 156 -11.95 -15.89 -24.65
CA GLY A 156 -10.96 -16.95 -24.50
C GLY A 156 -9.76 -16.80 -25.44
N ARG A 157 -9.97 -16.42 -26.70
CA ARG A 157 -8.89 -16.17 -27.68
C ARG A 157 -7.93 -15.08 -27.21
N THR A 158 -8.47 -14.02 -26.61
CA THR A 158 -7.66 -12.94 -26.04
C THR A 158 -6.85 -13.44 -24.84
N ILE A 159 -7.46 -14.24 -23.96
CA ILE A 159 -6.72 -14.83 -22.83
C ILE A 159 -5.62 -15.77 -23.32
N VAL A 160 -5.86 -16.61 -24.32
CA VAL A 160 -4.82 -17.48 -24.90
C VAL A 160 -3.68 -16.66 -25.49
N ALA A 161 -3.98 -15.56 -26.19
CA ALA A 161 -2.96 -14.68 -26.74
C ALA A 161 -2.09 -14.03 -25.65
N GLU A 162 -2.68 -13.73 -24.49
CA GLU A 162 -1.98 -13.10 -23.37
C GLU A 162 -1.22 -14.11 -22.48
N THR A 163 -1.77 -15.29 -22.26
CA THR A 163 -1.30 -16.24 -21.23
C THR A 163 -0.68 -17.53 -21.77
N GLN A 164 -0.89 -17.83 -23.06
CA GLN A 164 -0.39 -19.05 -23.73
C GLN A 164 -0.82 -20.38 -23.06
N LEU A 165 -2.00 -20.39 -22.41
CA LEU A 165 -2.54 -21.59 -21.75
C LEU A 165 -2.86 -22.71 -22.77
N PRO A 166 -2.14 -23.85 -22.75
CA PRO A 166 -2.28 -24.89 -23.79
C PRO A 166 -3.65 -25.58 -23.78
N GLU A 167 -4.20 -25.84 -22.60
CA GLU A 167 -5.51 -26.48 -22.45
C GLU A 167 -6.64 -25.59 -23.00
N LEU A 168 -6.54 -24.28 -22.76
CA LEU A 168 -7.50 -23.30 -23.26
C LEU A 168 -7.38 -23.13 -24.78
N ASP A 169 -6.15 -23.09 -25.34
CA ASP A 169 -5.93 -23.06 -26.79
C ASP A 169 -6.51 -24.31 -27.47
N SER A 170 -6.29 -25.49 -26.87
CA SER A 170 -6.85 -26.75 -27.35
C SER A 170 -8.38 -26.73 -27.37
N LEU A 171 -9.01 -26.23 -26.29
CA LEU A 171 -10.46 -26.13 -26.19
C LEU A 171 -11.03 -25.19 -27.27
N ILE A 172 -10.42 -24.02 -27.46
CA ILE A 172 -10.85 -23.04 -28.47
C ILE A 172 -10.71 -23.60 -29.88
N ARG A 173 -9.58 -24.22 -30.21
CA ARG A 173 -9.39 -24.88 -31.52
C ARG A 173 -10.39 -26.02 -31.73
N SER A 174 -10.71 -26.78 -30.69
CA SER A 174 -11.71 -27.84 -30.77
C SER A 174 -13.10 -27.27 -31.07
N PHE A 175 -13.47 -26.16 -30.43
CA PHE A 175 -14.71 -25.45 -30.73
C PHE A 175 -14.72 -24.87 -32.15
N GLU A 176 -13.62 -24.31 -32.64
CA GLU A 176 -13.56 -23.77 -34.01
C GLU A 176 -13.75 -24.84 -35.09
N ASN A 177 -13.32 -26.07 -34.82
CA ASN A 177 -13.46 -27.18 -35.77
C ASN A 177 -14.77 -27.96 -35.63
N ASN A 178 -15.28 -28.11 -34.40
CA ASN A 178 -16.37 -29.03 -34.09
C ASN A 178 -17.56 -28.37 -33.37
N GLY A 179 -17.49 -27.07 -33.09
CA GLY A 179 -18.48 -26.32 -32.35
C GLY A 179 -19.80 -26.22 -33.11
N ASN A 180 -20.89 -26.50 -32.41
CA ASN A 180 -22.25 -26.34 -32.88
C ASN A 180 -23.16 -25.99 -31.70
N VAL A 181 -24.44 -25.71 -31.97
CA VAL A 181 -25.39 -25.30 -30.92
C VAL A 181 -25.54 -26.37 -29.84
N GLU A 182 -25.56 -27.65 -30.21
CA GLU A 182 -25.79 -28.78 -29.28
C GLU A 182 -24.66 -28.93 -28.26
N ASN A 183 -23.41 -28.67 -28.66
CA ASN A 183 -22.24 -28.81 -27.79
C ASN A 183 -21.73 -27.47 -27.20
N SER A 184 -22.26 -26.32 -27.63
CA SER A 184 -21.79 -25.00 -27.21
C SER A 184 -21.84 -24.79 -25.70
N ILE A 185 -22.88 -25.30 -25.02
CA ILE A 185 -23.01 -25.19 -23.56
C ILE A 185 -21.89 -25.94 -22.84
N ASP A 186 -21.53 -27.14 -23.31
CA ASP A 186 -20.42 -27.93 -22.73
C ASP A 186 -19.08 -27.21 -22.92
N TYR A 187 -18.83 -26.66 -24.11
CA TYR A 187 -17.64 -25.86 -24.38
C TYR A 187 -17.55 -24.61 -23.49
N MET A 188 -18.66 -23.89 -23.31
CA MET A 188 -18.70 -22.71 -22.44
C MET A 188 -18.41 -23.07 -20.98
N ARG A 189 -18.99 -24.17 -20.46
CA ARG A 189 -18.73 -24.65 -19.10
C ARG A 189 -17.26 -25.03 -18.89
N ARG A 190 -16.67 -25.80 -19.82
CA ARG A 190 -15.24 -26.15 -19.75
C ARG A 190 -14.35 -24.91 -19.84
N LEU A 191 -14.69 -23.94 -20.68
CA LEU A 191 -13.96 -22.67 -20.79
C LEU A 191 -14.02 -21.90 -19.46
N GLN A 192 -15.20 -21.82 -18.85
CA GLN A 192 -15.41 -21.19 -17.54
C GLN A 192 -14.56 -21.88 -16.46
N GLU A 193 -14.53 -23.21 -16.42
CA GLU A 193 -13.73 -24.00 -15.48
C GLU A 193 -12.23 -23.75 -15.65
N LEU A 194 -11.71 -23.81 -16.88
CA LEU A 194 -10.29 -23.56 -17.17
C LEU A 194 -9.87 -22.14 -16.77
N LEU A 195 -10.70 -21.13 -17.08
CA LEU A 195 -10.41 -19.75 -16.70
C LEU A 195 -10.41 -19.55 -15.18
N ARG A 196 -11.41 -20.11 -14.47
CA ARG A 196 -11.47 -20.04 -13.00
C ARG A 196 -10.28 -20.74 -12.34
N ALA A 197 -9.89 -21.91 -12.86
CA ALA A 197 -8.73 -22.63 -12.38
C ALA A 197 -7.44 -21.81 -12.59
N SER A 198 -7.25 -21.25 -13.79
CA SER A 198 -6.08 -20.42 -14.10
C SER A 198 -5.99 -19.17 -13.22
N TRP A 199 -7.10 -18.46 -12.97
CA TRP A 199 -7.08 -17.24 -12.14
C TRP A 199 -6.87 -17.50 -10.65
N THR A 200 -7.02 -18.74 -10.19
CA THR A 200 -6.79 -19.14 -8.79
C THR A 200 -5.46 -19.85 -8.59
N GLU A 201 -4.68 -20.02 -9.66
CA GLU A 201 -3.37 -20.67 -9.62
C GLU A 201 -2.27 -19.68 -9.20
N PHE A 202 -1.40 -20.11 -8.29
CA PHE A 202 -0.26 -19.33 -7.83
C PHE A 202 1.02 -20.09 -8.15
N ASN A 203 2.00 -19.40 -8.75
CA ASN A 203 3.31 -20.01 -8.99
C ASN A 203 4.06 -20.23 -7.66
N SER A 204 4.03 -21.47 -7.16
CA SER A 204 4.61 -21.83 -5.87
C SER A 204 6.15 -21.73 -5.84
N SER A 205 6.80 -21.97 -6.97
CA SER A 205 8.26 -21.86 -7.11
C SER A 205 8.72 -20.42 -6.93
N PHE A 206 8.10 -19.47 -7.63
CA PHE A 206 8.41 -18.04 -7.53
C PHE A 206 8.09 -17.47 -6.16
N MET A 207 6.94 -17.84 -5.58
CA MET A 207 6.61 -17.45 -4.20
C MET A 207 7.67 -17.94 -3.21
N ARG A 208 8.08 -19.21 -3.33
CA ARG A 208 9.11 -19.82 -2.47
C ARG A 208 10.46 -19.14 -2.63
N ILE A 209 10.96 -18.98 -3.86
CA ILE A 209 12.23 -18.31 -4.16
C ILE A 209 12.21 -16.87 -3.62
N GLY A 210 11.12 -16.13 -3.87
CA GLY A 210 10.95 -14.77 -3.38
C GLY A 210 11.00 -14.69 -1.85
N PHE A 211 10.29 -15.58 -1.16
CA PHE A 211 10.30 -15.66 0.30
C PHE A 211 11.69 -15.99 0.86
N LEU A 212 12.35 -17.02 0.33
CA LEU A 212 13.69 -17.43 0.75
C LEU A 212 14.72 -16.31 0.50
N SER A 213 14.62 -15.62 -0.64
CA SER A 213 15.46 -14.48 -0.98
C SER A 213 15.30 -13.31 0.00
N LEU A 214 14.06 -12.95 0.34
CA LEU A 214 13.76 -11.89 1.29
C LEU A 214 14.30 -12.23 2.68
N LEU A 215 14.05 -13.45 3.17
CA LEU A 215 14.55 -13.92 4.47
C LEU A 215 16.08 -13.90 4.51
N ASP A 216 16.72 -14.39 3.46
CA ASP A 216 18.17 -14.42 3.33
C ASP A 216 18.73 -12.97 3.38
N ALA A 217 18.12 -12.04 2.63
CA ALA A 217 18.50 -10.63 2.62
C ALA A 217 18.34 -9.96 4.00
N ILE A 218 17.24 -10.20 4.70
CA ILE A 218 17.00 -9.71 6.08
C ILE A 218 18.12 -10.17 7.01
N LEU A 219 18.44 -11.46 7.00
CA LEU A 219 19.52 -12.01 7.83
C LEU A 219 20.90 -11.45 7.42
N SER A 220 21.09 -11.08 6.16
CA SER A 220 22.30 -10.38 5.69
C SER A 220 22.43 -8.99 6.28
N VAL A 221 21.34 -8.22 6.30
CA VAL A 221 21.30 -6.89 6.91
C VAL A 221 21.53 -7.00 8.42
N TYR A 222 20.86 -7.96 9.08
CA TYR A 222 21.07 -8.25 10.50
C TYR A 222 22.53 -8.60 10.82
N GLY A 223 23.16 -9.47 10.03
CA GLY A 223 24.59 -9.77 10.20
C GLY A 223 25.48 -8.53 10.03
N SER A 224 25.15 -7.67 9.07
CA SER A 224 25.90 -6.44 8.76
C SER A 224 25.78 -5.37 9.85
N LEU A 225 24.65 -5.35 10.59
CA LEU A 225 24.50 -4.51 11.77
C LEU A 225 25.53 -4.82 12.84
N TYR A 226 25.82 -6.11 13.05
CA TYR A 226 26.75 -6.56 14.07
C TYR A 226 28.21 -6.44 13.62
N THR A 227 28.51 -6.76 12.36
CA THR A 227 29.88 -6.68 11.83
C THR A 227 30.30 -5.28 11.39
N GLY A 228 29.35 -4.34 11.27
CA GLY A 228 29.58 -2.96 10.82
C GLY A 228 29.86 -2.81 9.32
N ASN A 229 30.09 -3.91 8.60
CA ASN A 229 30.40 -3.92 7.16
C ASN A 229 29.81 -5.17 6.47
N ILE A 230 29.48 -5.02 5.19
CA ILE A 230 29.14 -6.13 4.29
C ILE A 230 30.44 -6.70 3.72
N SER A 231 30.66 -8.02 3.85
CA SER A 231 31.85 -8.64 3.26
C SER A 231 31.77 -8.66 1.73
N PHE A 232 32.90 -8.44 1.06
CA PHE A 232 32.98 -8.50 -0.40
C PHE A 232 32.45 -9.83 -0.96
N THR A 233 32.75 -10.95 -0.28
CA THR A 233 32.22 -12.27 -0.64
C THR A 233 30.70 -12.34 -0.57
N SER A 234 30.08 -11.77 0.48
CA SER A 234 28.62 -11.74 0.59
C SER A 234 28.00 -10.86 -0.50
N LEU A 235 28.66 -9.77 -0.89
CA LEU A 235 28.20 -8.91 -1.98
C LEU A 235 28.24 -9.66 -3.32
N VAL A 236 29.37 -10.30 -3.66
CA VAL A 236 29.50 -11.07 -4.91
C VAL A 236 28.48 -12.20 -4.97
N PHE A 237 28.32 -12.96 -3.87
CA PHE A 237 27.35 -14.05 -3.79
C PHE A 237 25.90 -13.55 -3.99
N ARG A 238 25.54 -12.43 -3.33
CA ARG A 238 24.21 -11.81 -3.46
C ARG A 238 23.94 -11.31 -4.88
N SER A 239 24.90 -10.63 -5.49
CA SER A 239 24.76 -10.17 -6.87
C SER A 239 24.59 -11.34 -7.84
N GLY A 240 25.34 -12.44 -7.64
CA GLY A 240 25.17 -13.67 -8.40
C GLY A 240 23.76 -14.26 -8.27
N LEU A 241 23.26 -14.39 -7.03
CA LEU A 241 21.88 -14.83 -6.78
C LEU A 241 20.84 -13.95 -7.48
N PHE A 242 21.01 -12.62 -7.39
CA PHE A 242 20.11 -11.67 -8.05
C PHE A 242 20.09 -11.88 -9.57
N PHE A 243 21.23 -12.05 -10.22
CA PHE A 243 21.26 -12.30 -11.66
C PHE A 243 20.58 -13.61 -12.06
N ILE A 244 20.78 -14.70 -11.28
CA ILE A 244 20.09 -15.97 -11.54
C ILE A 244 18.57 -15.80 -11.34
N GLN A 245 18.15 -15.09 -10.30
CA GLN A 245 16.73 -14.79 -10.06
C GLN A 245 16.11 -13.97 -11.21
N MET A 246 16.83 -12.97 -11.71
CA MET A 246 16.39 -12.20 -12.87
C MET A 246 16.32 -13.06 -14.14
N SER A 247 17.26 -13.98 -14.33
CA SER A 247 17.20 -14.94 -15.45
C SER A 247 15.98 -15.85 -15.35
N VAL A 248 15.68 -16.39 -14.16
CA VAL A 248 14.45 -17.19 -13.93
C VAL A 248 13.20 -16.38 -14.20
N PHE A 249 13.13 -15.15 -13.70
CA PHE A 249 11.97 -14.29 -13.94
C PHE A 249 11.76 -13.98 -15.44
N LEU A 250 12.83 -13.80 -16.21
CA LEU A 250 12.76 -13.46 -17.64
C LEU A 250 12.54 -14.66 -18.56
N ILE A 251 13.13 -15.82 -18.23
CA ILE A 251 13.06 -17.04 -19.05
C ILE A 251 11.83 -17.89 -18.69
N GLY A 252 11.28 -17.71 -17.49
CA GLY A 252 10.18 -18.49 -16.95
C GLY A 252 10.62 -19.47 -15.87
N ASP A 253 9.65 -20.20 -15.31
CA ASP A 253 9.81 -21.15 -14.20
C ASP A 253 10.50 -22.46 -14.65
N ASP A 254 11.69 -22.35 -15.26
CA ASP A 254 12.49 -23.52 -15.63
C ASP A 254 13.02 -24.22 -14.38
N GLU A 255 12.62 -25.48 -14.21
CA GLU A 255 12.91 -26.30 -13.04
C GLU A 255 14.41 -26.37 -12.68
N HIS A 256 15.30 -26.34 -13.67
CA HIS A 256 16.74 -26.44 -13.42
C HIS A 256 17.26 -25.21 -12.67
N TYR A 257 16.88 -24.01 -13.12
CA TYR A 257 17.32 -22.77 -12.48
C TYR A 257 16.65 -22.56 -11.12
N VAL A 258 15.39 -22.97 -10.98
CA VAL A 258 14.66 -23.00 -9.71
C VAL A 258 15.38 -23.89 -8.69
N ALA A 259 15.77 -25.10 -9.09
CA ALA A 259 16.50 -26.02 -8.22
C ALA A 259 17.88 -25.46 -7.81
N ILE A 260 18.60 -24.81 -8.72
CA ILE A 260 19.87 -24.13 -8.42
C ILE A 260 19.64 -23.02 -7.38
N LEU A 261 18.61 -22.19 -7.55
CA LEU A 261 18.28 -21.13 -6.61
C LEU A 261 17.90 -21.67 -5.24
N ASP A 262 17.05 -22.70 -5.18
CA ASP A 262 16.64 -23.34 -3.93
C ASP A 262 17.86 -23.88 -3.17
N PHE A 263 18.79 -24.55 -3.85
CA PHE A 263 20.02 -25.05 -3.24
C PHE A 263 20.90 -23.90 -2.70
N LEU A 264 21.18 -22.89 -3.52
CA LEU A 264 22.05 -21.78 -3.13
C LEU A 264 21.46 -20.92 -1.99
N LEU A 265 20.15 -20.65 -2.04
CA LEU A 265 19.44 -19.90 -1.00
C LEU A 265 19.39 -20.69 0.31
N SER A 266 19.05 -21.98 0.25
CA SER A 266 19.01 -22.84 1.44
C SER A 266 20.37 -22.93 2.13
N PHE A 267 21.45 -23.10 1.35
CA PHE A 267 22.81 -23.10 1.88
C PHE A 267 23.19 -21.76 2.54
N SER A 268 22.85 -20.63 1.91
CA SER A 268 23.10 -19.30 2.48
C SER A 268 22.32 -19.07 3.77
N LEU A 269 21.04 -19.44 3.77
CA LEU A 269 20.14 -19.31 4.91
C LEU A 269 20.63 -20.08 6.12
N ILE A 270 21.06 -21.33 5.95
CA ILE A 270 21.61 -22.14 7.05
C ILE A 270 22.79 -21.42 7.72
N ILE A 271 23.76 -20.93 6.92
CA ILE A 271 24.93 -20.22 7.44
C ILE A 271 24.51 -18.96 8.19
N ARG A 272 23.56 -18.20 7.64
CA ARG A 272 23.11 -16.94 8.25
C ARG A 272 22.28 -17.16 9.51
N LEU A 273 21.43 -18.18 9.54
CA LEU A 273 20.65 -18.56 10.72
C LEU A 273 21.58 -18.98 11.86
N ILE A 274 22.61 -19.78 11.59
CA ILE A 274 23.62 -20.16 12.60
C ILE A 274 24.32 -18.91 13.16
N ARG A 275 24.73 -17.97 12.29
CA ARG A 275 25.36 -16.71 12.71
C ARG A 275 24.40 -15.84 13.52
N ALA A 276 23.14 -15.71 13.08
CA ALA A 276 22.13 -14.93 13.76
C ALA A 276 21.82 -15.50 15.14
N ALA A 277 21.61 -16.81 15.24
CA ALA A 277 21.39 -17.53 16.49
C ALA A 277 22.57 -17.34 17.45
N ARG A 278 23.82 -17.52 16.97
CA ARG A 278 25.02 -17.27 17.79
C ARG A 278 25.07 -15.85 18.32
N THR A 279 24.72 -14.86 17.49
CA THR A 279 24.69 -13.45 17.90
C THR A 279 23.61 -13.21 18.96
N LEU A 280 22.41 -13.80 18.78
CA LEU A 280 21.31 -13.70 19.74
C LEU A 280 21.65 -14.34 21.10
N PHE A 281 22.27 -15.53 21.11
CA PHE A 281 22.67 -16.22 22.34
C PHE A 281 23.80 -15.53 23.10
N LEU A 282 24.65 -14.76 22.40
CA LEU A 282 25.72 -13.98 23.01
C LEU A 282 25.26 -12.57 23.43
N PHE A 283 24.05 -12.17 23.04
CA PHE A 283 23.50 -10.86 23.37
C PHE A 283 22.97 -10.88 24.82
N ALA A 284 23.52 -10.02 25.66
CA ALA A 284 23.03 -9.77 27.02
C ALA A 284 22.24 -8.44 27.00
N PRO A 285 20.94 -8.46 26.64
CA PRO A 285 20.16 -7.24 26.54
C PRO A 285 20.00 -6.60 27.92
N THR A 286 20.05 -5.28 27.95
CA THR A 286 19.45 -4.52 29.04
C THR A 286 17.93 -4.78 29.06
N ILE A 287 17.28 -4.57 30.21
CA ILE A 287 15.82 -4.75 30.37
C ILE A 287 15.03 -3.94 29.33
N TRP A 288 15.62 -2.82 28.90
CA TRP A 288 15.04 -1.88 27.97
C TRP A 288 15.17 -2.30 26.51
N GLU A 289 16.34 -2.80 26.09
CA GLU A 289 16.54 -3.40 24.77
C GLU A 289 15.63 -4.62 24.59
N PHE A 290 15.42 -5.39 25.66
CA PHE A 290 14.46 -6.50 25.65
C PHE A 290 13.02 -6.01 25.46
N ALA A 291 12.59 -4.96 26.17
CA ALA A 291 11.24 -4.39 26.00
C ALA A 291 10.99 -3.86 24.58
N VAL A 292 11.97 -3.16 24.00
CA VAL A 292 11.96 -2.70 22.61
C VAL A 292 11.84 -3.85 21.63
N PHE A 293 12.63 -4.91 21.83
CA PHE A 293 12.58 -6.12 21.02
C PHE A 293 11.20 -6.77 21.10
N CYS A 294 10.61 -6.88 22.30
CA CYS A 294 9.25 -7.38 22.48
C CYS A 294 8.20 -6.51 21.77
N ILE A 295 8.30 -5.18 21.81
CA ILE A 295 7.39 -4.28 21.07
C ILE A 295 7.54 -4.47 19.55
N THR A 296 8.76 -4.65 19.07
CA THR A 296 9.05 -4.90 17.65
C THR A 296 8.47 -6.24 17.19
N ILE A 297 8.64 -7.29 17.98
CA ILE A 297 8.04 -8.60 17.73
C ILE A 297 6.52 -8.50 17.80
N ALA A 298 5.96 -7.86 18.82
CA ALA A 298 4.51 -7.68 18.94
C ALA A 298 3.94 -6.95 17.72
N HIS A 299 4.63 -5.92 17.23
CA HIS A 299 4.28 -5.23 16.00
C HIS A 299 4.36 -6.16 14.77
N ALA A 300 5.44 -6.92 14.61
CA ALA A 300 5.57 -7.89 13.50
C ALA A 300 4.48 -8.99 13.55
N SER A 301 4.27 -9.59 14.72
CA SER A 301 3.25 -10.62 14.97
C SER A 301 1.84 -10.08 14.79
N SER A 302 1.60 -8.80 15.02
CA SER A 302 0.28 -8.20 14.84
C SER A 302 -0.20 -8.23 13.39
N PHE A 303 0.72 -8.17 12.41
CA PHE A 303 0.38 -8.34 10.98
C PHE A 303 -0.15 -9.73 10.62
N LEU A 304 -0.04 -10.71 11.53
CA LEU A 304 -0.63 -12.05 11.38
C LEU A 304 -2.12 -12.09 11.77
N SER A 305 -2.70 -10.98 12.24
CA SER A 305 -4.11 -10.86 12.57
C SER A 305 -4.86 -10.07 11.48
N ASN A 306 -5.99 -10.62 11.00
CA ASN A 306 -6.89 -9.91 10.08
C ASN A 306 -7.39 -8.58 10.65
N SER A 307 -7.72 -8.56 11.95
CA SER A 307 -8.17 -7.36 12.66
C SER A 307 -7.11 -6.26 12.64
N TYR A 308 -5.84 -6.63 12.66
CA TYR A 308 -4.76 -5.65 12.65
C TYR A 308 -4.62 -4.93 11.30
N ILE A 309 -4.93 -5.57 10.17
CA ILE A 309 -4.92 -4.89 8.86
C ILE A 309 -6.00 -3.80 8.83
N ILE A 310 -7.15 -4.05 9.45
CA ILE A 310 -8.28 -3.11 9.50
C ILE A 310 -8.01 -1.98 10.51
N PHE A 311 -7.48 -2.29 11.69
CA PHE A 311 -7.25 -1.33 12.79
C PHE A 311 -5.82 -0.78 12.88
N GLU A 312 -5.00 -1.00 11.85
CA GLU A 312 -3.56 -0.70 11.85
C GLU A 312 -3.27 0.75 12.27
N SER A 313 -4.03 1.70 11.73
CA SER A 313 -3.88 3.13 12.05
C SER A 313 -4.00 3.41 13.55
N SER A 314 -4.96 2.77 14.21
CA SER A 314 -5.22 2.94 15.64
C SER A 314 -4.13 2.30 16.48
N VAL A 315 -3.66 1.12 16.09
CA VAL A 315 -2.62 0.43 16.85
C VAL A 315 -1.26 1.11 16.67
N ILE A 316 -0.90 1.50 15.45
CA ILE A 316 0.34 2.24 15.19
C ILE A 316 0.33 3.57 15.94
N ARG A 317 -0.79 4.29 15.98
CA ARG A 317 -0.93 5.49 16.81
C ARG A 317 -0.70 5.19 18.28
N PHE A 318 -1.34 4.14 18.82
CA PHE A 318 -1.17 3.74 20.21
C PHE A 318 0.30 3.37 20.54
N LEU A 319 0.95 2.57 19.68
CA LEU A 319 2.36 2.19 19.84
C LEU A 319 3.28 3.42 19.74
N THR A 320 3.03 4.32 18.79
CA THR A 320 3.79 5.58 18.65
C THR A 320 3.67 6.44 19.90
N GLN A 321 2.45 6.64 20.41
CA GLN A 321 2.19 7.38 21.65
C GLN A 321 2.85 6.71 22.86
N THR A 322 2.85 5.38 22.92
CA THR A 322 3.50 4.61 23.99
C THR A 322 5.01 4.82 23.98
N VAL A 323 5.66 4.75 22.81
CA VAL A 323 7.10 5.02 22.68
C VAL A 323 7.43 6.45 23.09
N VAL A 324 6.61 7.44 22.69
CA VAL A 324 6.77 8.83 23.13
C VAL A 324 6.62 8.98 24.64
N ALA A 325 5.65 8.29 25.26
CA ALA A 325 5.46 8.32 26.70
C ALA A 325 6.62 7.67 27.46
N ILE A 326 7.17 6.56 26.95
CA ILE A 326 8.36 5.90 27.51
C ILE A 326 9.58 6.83 27.39
N ALA A 327 9.80 7.43 26.22
CA ALA A 327 10.88 8.38 26.00
C ALA A 327 10.76 9.60 26.93
N PHE A 328 9.53 10.09 27.14
CA PHE A 328 9.24 11.15 28.09
C PHE A 328 9.57 10.73 29.53
N TRP A 329 9.14 9.54 29.97
CA TRP A 329 9.45 9.04 31.31
C TRP A 329 10.96 8.87 31.55
N GLN A 330 11.70 8.37 30.56
CA GLN A 330 13.15 8.25 30.64
C GLN A 330 13.87 9.60 30.80
N SER A 331 13.29 10.66 30.24
CA SER A 331 13.85 12.01 30.43
C SER A 331 13.87 12.42 31.91
N PHE A 332 13.03 11.82 32.76
CA PHE A 332 12.96 12.03 34.22
C PHE A 332 13.69 10.97 35.06
N SER A 333 13.89 9.74 34.57
CA SER A 333 14.47 8.66 35.39
C SER A 333 15.94 8.86 35.77
N ASN A 334 16.64 9.79 35.11
CA ASN A 334 17.96 10.31 35.54
C ASN A 334 17.79 11.43 36.60
N TRP A 335 17.06 11.14 37.68
CA TRP A 335 16.59 12.12 38.66
C TRP A 335 17.71 12.81 39.47
N TYR A 336 18.88 12.19 39.58
CA TYR A 336 20.07 12.81 40.19
C TYR A 336 20.71 13.91 39.32
N ILE A 337 20.35 14.01 38.03
CA ILE A 337 20.73 15.12 37.13
C ILE A 337 19.69 16.26 37.20
N ILE A 338 18.51 16.01 37.76
CA ILE A 338 17.40 16.99 37.81
C ILE A 338 17.70 18.17 38.73
N PHE A 339 18.54 17.99 39.76
CA PHE A 339 19.01 19.11 40.59
C PHE A 339 20.08 19.98 39.90
N GLU A 340 20.61 19.58 38.73
CA GLU A 340 21.49 20.40 37.89
C GLU A 340 20.81 20.97 36.63
N CYS A 341 19.53 20.69 36.35
CA CYS A 341 18.91 21.21 35.14
C CYS A 341 17.40 21.52 35.23
N PRO A 342 17.04 22.79 35.55
CA PRO A 342 15.75 23.40 35.20
C PRO A 342 15.47 23.42 33.69
N LEU A 343 16.49 23.12 32.87
CA LEU A 343 16.49 23.25 31.42
C LEU A 343 15.63 22.25 30.67
N LYS A 344 15.28 21.04 31.15
CA LYS A 344 14.51 20.09 30.32
C LYS A 344 13.02 20.44 30.21
N VAL A 345 12.38 20.87 31.30
CA VAL A 345 11.02 21.42 31.30
C VAL A 345 10.97 22.80 30.67
N MET A 346 11.98 23.65 30.93
CA MET A 346 12.18 24.86 30.14
C MET A 346 12.42 24.56 28.66
N ARG A 347 13.06 23.45 28.24
CA ARG A 347 13.33 23.08 26.83
C ARG A 347 12.10 22.60 26.08
N PHE A 348 11.11 22.04 26.76
CA PHE A 348 9.80 21.72 26.17
C PHE A 348 8.96 22.98 25.95
N MET A 349 8.87 23.86 26.96
CA MET A 349 8.20 25.17 26.84
C MET A 349 8.98 26.13 25.93
N LEU A 350 10.32 26.05 25.93
CA LEU A 350 11.23 26.65 24.96
C LEU A 350 11.10 25.97 23.61
N GLY A 351 10.71 24.71 23.48
CA GLY A 351 10.47 24.08 22.18
C GLY A 351 9.27 24.72 21.47
N VAL A 352 8.20 24.96 22.22
CA VAL A 352 7.03 25.76 21.78
C VAL A 352 7.42 27.22 21.56
N ALA A 353 8.17 27.84 22.48
CA ALA A 353 8.64 29.20 22.33
C ALA A 353 9.77 29.35 21.28
N VAL A 354 10.46 28.28 20.88
CA VAL A 354 11.49 28.16 19.82
C VAL A 354 10.81 27.89 18.51
N GLN A 355 9.64 27.27 18.42
CA GLN A 355 8.87 27.36 17.19
C GLN A 355 8.49 28.81 16.89
N ILE A 356 8.04 29.55 17.91
CA ILE A 356 7.71 30.98 17.81
C ILE A 356 8.98 31.82 17.63
N ALA A 357 10.06 31.52 18.36
CA ALA A 357 11.33 32.23 18.33
C ALA A 357 12.27 31.78 17.21
N ALA A 358 12.06 30.65 16.53
CA ALA A 358 12.74 30.23 15.31
C ALA A 358 11.97 30.69 14.09
N ALA A 359 10.65 30.88 14.15
CA ALA A 359 9.96 31.70 13.16
C ALA A 359 10.49 33.15 13.21
N TYR A 360 10.73 33.69 14.42
CA TYR A 360 11.28 35.03 14.68
C TYR A 360 12.83 35.12 14.52
N MET A 361 13.59 34.10 14.91
CA MET A 361 15.05 34.02 14.70
C MET A 361 15.36 33.59 13.28
N ALA A 362 14.58 32.78 12.56
CA ALA A 362 14.81 32.61 11.12
C ALA A 362 14.78 34.00 10.45
N THR A 363 13.83 34.86 10.82
CA THR A 363 13.78 36.27 10.38
C THR A 363 14.98 37.09 10.87
N LYS A 364 15.47 36.92 12.10
CA LYS A 364 16.59 37.69 12.70
C LYS A 364 18.01 37.13 12.41
N PHE A 365 18.12 35.85 12.09
CA PHE A 365 19.33 35.08 11.79
C PHE A 365 19.64 35.18 10.29
N LEU A 366 18.60 35.32 9.45
CA LEU A 366 18.72 35.86 8.09
C LEU A 366 19.36 37.26 8.06
N GLN A 367 19.20 38.05 9.13
CA GLN A 367 19.84 39.36 9.26
C GLN A 367 21.30 39.29 9.75
N ASN A 368 21.66 38.33 10.61
CA ASN A 368 22.99 38.23 11.25
C ASN A 368 24.00 37.25 10.59
N TYR A 369 23.55 36.14 9.98
CA TYR A 369 24.40 35.10 9.36
C TYR A 369 24.22 35.05 7.84
N ARG A 370 24.18 36.24 7.24
CA ARG A 370 23.83 36.52 5.85
C ARG A 370 24.69 35.81 4.80
N SER A 371 25.81 35.19 5.16
CA SER A 371 26.73 34.53 4.22
C SER A 371 26.66 32.99 4.22
N GLU A 372 26.47 32.29 5.34
CA GLU A 372 26.56 30.82 5.39
C GLU A 372 25.24 30.11 5.01
N ILE A 373 24.11 30.72 5.40
CA ILE A 373 22.78 30.28 4.97
C ILE A 373 22.53 30.74 3.54
N CYS A 374 22.71 32.03 3.19
CA CYS A 374 22.50 32.50 1.81
C CYS A 374 23.43 31.85 0.77
N THR A 375 24.63 31.38 1.14
CA THR A 375 25.47 30.67 0.18
C THR A 375 25.05 29.21 0.00
N SER A 376 24.33 28.59 0.92
CA SER A 376 23.89 27.18 0.83
C SER A 376 22.45 27.01 0.36
N THR A 377 21.68 28.09 0.14
CA THR A 377 20.23 27.99 0.07
C THR A 377 19.62 28.67 -1.16
N LEU A 378 19.08 27.84 -2.06
CA LEU A 378 17.89 28.21 -2.84
C LEU A 378 16.58 28.07 -2.02
N ILE A 379 16.68 27.97 -0.68
CA ILE A 379 15.51 27.84 0.22
C ILE A 379 14.52 28.99 0.00
N PHE A 380 14.99 30.22 -0.22
CA PHE A 380 14.09 31.35 -0.45
C PHE A 380 13.28 31.23 -1.75
N PRO A 381 13.91 31.03 -2.92
CA PRO A 381 13.18 30.79 -4.17
C PRO A 381 12.20 29.62 -4.12
N THR A 382 12.58 28.48 -3.53
CA THR A 382 11.71 27.29 -3.44
C THR A 382 10.53 27.52 -2.48
N THR A 383 10.76 28.19 -1.34
CA THR A 383 9.70 28.56 -0.39
C THR A 383 8.71 29.54 -1.02
N VAL A 384 9.23 30.59 -1.66
CA VAL A 384 8.41 31.61 -2.33
C VAL A 384 7.61 30.98 -3.48
N ALA A 385 8.21 30.10 -4.29
CA ALA A 385 7.52 29.42 -5.38
C ALA A 385 6.45 28.44 -4.87
N SER A 386 6.70 27.75 -3.75
CA SER A 386 5.71 26.85 -3.12
C SER A 386 4.52 27.64 -2.57
N ILE A 387 4.78 28.74 -1.86
CA ILE A 387 3.76 29.66 -1.33
C ILE A 387 2.96 30.29 -2.48
N ALA A 388 3.63 30.72 -3.56
CA ALA A 388 2.96 31.28 -4.75
C ALA A 388 2.07 30.25 -5.45
N SER A 389 2.52 28.99 -5.54
CA SER A 389 1.70 27.90 -6.07
C SER A 389 0.44 27.68 -5.24
N TRP A 390 0.56 27.73 -3.92
CA TRP A 390 -0.57 27.60 -3.00
C TRP A 390 -1.56 28.76 -3.11
N PHE A 391 -1.07 30.00 -3.10
CA PHE A 391 -1.95 31.16 -3.28
C PHE A 391 -2.76 31.08 -4.59
N SER A 392 -2.20 30.46 -5.63
CA SER A 392 -2.93 30.27 -6.90
C SER A 392 -4.13 29.30 -6.79
N LEU A 393 -4.12 28.35 -5.84
CA LEU A 393 -5.21 27.39 -5.61
C LEU A 393 -6.39 28.02 -4.84
N TRP A 394 -6.18 29.15 -4.18
CA TRP A 394 -7.18 29.85 -3.38
C TRP A 394 -7.91 30.95 -4.17
N LEU A 395 -7.58 31.14 -5.45
CA LEU A 395 -8.23 32.10 -6.32
C LEU A 395 -9.57 31.55 -6.88
N PRO A 396 -10.57 32.41 -7.16
CA PRO A 396 -11.87 32.00 -7.70
C PRO A 396 -11.75 31.22 -9.02
N GLU A 397 -12.66 30.27 -9.29
CA GLU A 397 -12.62 29.34 -10.45
C GLU A 397 -12.43 30.02 -11.82
N ASP A 398 -13.05 31.18 -12.05
CA ASP A 398 -12.89 31.94 -13.30
C ASP A 398 -11.45 32.46 -13.53
N THR A 399 -10.70 32.59 -12.44
CA THR A 399 -9.29 33.00 -12.43
C THR A 399 -8.38 31.82 -12.80
N ILE A 400 -8.79 30.59 -12.51
CA ILE A 400 -8.00 29.35 -12.70
C ILE A 400 -7.71 29.10 -14.18
N ASN A 401 -8.58 29.49 -15.10
CA ASN A 401 -8.33 29.33 -16.55
C ASN A 401 -7.15 30.18 -17.05
N TYR A 402 -6.92 31.36 -16.45
CA TYR A 402 -5.74 32.18 -16.73
C TYR A 402 -4.50 31.76 -15.91
N PHE A 403 -4.72 31.19 -14.72
CA PHE A 403 -3.67 30.81 -13.75
C PHE A 403 -3.23 29.34 -13.78
N SER A 404 -3.88 28.44 -14.51
CA SER A 404 -3.46 27.03 -14.62
C SER A 404 -2.04 26.90 -15.19
N ARG A 405 -1.66 27.80 -16.12
CA ARG A 405 -0.28 27.93 -16.60
C ARG A 405 0.66 28.48 -15.52
N PHE A 406 0.16 29.32 -14.62
CA PHE A 406 0.92 29.88 -13.51
C PHE A 406 1.19 28.82 -12.43
N SER A 407 0.18 28.07 -11.99
CA SER A 407 0.32 27.00 -10.99
C SER A 407 1.22 25.86 -11.48
N LEU A 408 1.08 25.48 -12.76
CA LEU A 408 1.99 24.55 -13.44
C LEU A 408 3.43 25.09 -13.45
N GLY A 409 3.61 26.35 -13.85
CA GLY A 409 4.92 27.00 -13.89
C GLY A 409 5.57 27.13 -12.51
N THR A 410 4.80 27.47 -11.46
CA THR A 410 5.32 27.57 -10.09
C THR A 410 5.75 26.21 -9.56
N ALA A 411 4.96 25.15 -9.79
CA ALA A 411 5.35 23.79 -9.41
C ALA A 411 6.64 23.34 -10.12
N GLN A 412 6.77 23.62 -11.42
CA GLN A 412 7.99 23.34 -12.18
C GLN A 412 9.20 24.13 -11.67
N ILE A 413 8.99 25.38 -11.27
CA ILE A 413 10.03 26.21 -10.63
C ILE A 413 10.45 25.59 -9.29
N VAL A 414 9.52 25.15 -8.45
CA VAL A 414 9.83 24.45 -7.19
C VAL A 414 10.68 23.21 -7.47
N TYR A 415 10.29 22.37 -8.43
CA TYR A 415 11.08 21.18 -8.80
C TYR A 415 12.47 21.54 -9.31
N GLY A 416 12.58 22.49 -10.24
CA GLY A 416 13.86 22.93 -10.81
C GLY A 416 14.80 23.51 -9.76
N LEU A 417 14.30 24.38 -8.89
CA LEU A 417 15.08 24.98 -7.80
C LEU A 417 15.50 23.92 -6.76
N SER A 418 14.61 22.98 -6.44
CA SER A 418 14.92 21.89 -5.51
C SER A 418 15.99 20.95 -6.08
N PHE A 419 15.94 20.66 -7.38
CA PHE A 419 16.96 19.88 -8.07
C PHE A 419 18.34 20.58 -8.03
N ILE A 420 18.39 21.88 -8.38
CA ILE A 420 19.64 22.65 -8.29
C ILE A 420 20.16 22.68 -6.86
N ASN A 421 19.28 22.86 -5.87
CA ASN A 421 19.65 22.85 -4.46
C ASN A 421 20.24 21.50 -4.04
N LEU A 422 19.64 20.39 -4.47
CA LEU A 422 20.14 19.04 -4.21
C LEU A 422 21.53 18.81 -4.80
N LEU A 423 21.82 19.32 -6.00
CA LEU A 423 23.17 19.28 -6.59
C LEU A 423 24.20 20.06 -5.77
N ILE A 424 23.82 21.26 -5.29
CA ILE A 424 24.68 22.09 -4.44
C ILE A 424 24.97 21.38 -3.11
N ILE A 425 23.94 20.81 -2.47
CA ILE A 425 24.06 20.04 -1.23
C ILE A 425 24.99 18.84 -1.44
N SER A 426 24.80 18.09 -2.52
CA SER A 426 25.62 16.93 -2.88
C SER A 426 27.09 17.31 -3.05
N PHE A 427 27.36 18.36 -3.84
CA PHE A 427 28.72 18.86 -4.02
C PHE A 427 29.36 19.30 -2.70
N ARG A 428 28.62 19.98 -1.82
CA ARG A 428 29.14 20.46 -0.52
C ARG A 428 29.37 19.34 0.48
N ALA A 429 28.46 18.37 0.57
CA ALA A 429 28.60 17.20 1.44
C ALA A 429 29.90 16.43 1.14
N THR A 430 30.34 16.40 -0.13
CA THR A 430 31.60 15.75 -0.52
C THR A 430 32.86 16.59 -0.26
N ARG A 431 32.79 17.92 -0.25
CA ARG A 431 33.98 18.80 -0.18
C ARG A 431 34.30 19.31 1.22
N ILE A 432 33.33 19.43 2.10
CA ILE A 432 33.54 20.11 3.39
C ILE A 432 33.98 19.11 4.48
N GLY A 433 35.09 19.43 5.16
CA GLY A 433 35.69 18.58 6.20
C GLY A 433 35.32 18.95 7.65
N LYS A 434 34.64 20.08 7.90
CA LYS A 434 34.23 20.48 9.26
C LYS A 434 32.81 19.99 9.58
N PHE A 435 32.65 19.40 10.76
CA PHE A 435 31.40 18.83 11.28
C PHE A 435 30.21 19.81 11.25
N TRP A 436 30.40 21.05 11.70
CA TRP A 436 29.35 22.08 11.71
C TRP A 436 28.76 22.41 10.34
N ASN A 437 29.59 22.33 9.30
CA ASN A 437 29.15 22.60 7.92
C ASN A 437 28.36 21.42 7.34
N GLN A 438 28.65 20.19 7.78
CA GLN A 438 27.89 19.00 7.38
C GLN A 438 26.49 18.98 8.04
N ASN A 439 26.34 19.52 9.25
CA ASN A 439 25.04 19.64 9.94
C ASN A 439 24.08 20.54 9.16
N SER A 440 24.62 21.67 8.70
CA SER A 440 23.89 22.61 7.85
C SER A 440 23.49 21.96 6.52
N CYS A 441 24.35 21.13 5.92
CA CYS A 441 24.00 20.36 4.73
C CYS A 441 22.89 19.33 4.97
N ALA A 442 22.92 18.62 6.11
CA ALA A 442 21.90 17.63 6.48
C ALA A 442 20.52 18.28 6.70
N ILE A 443 20.47 19.41 7.40
CA ILE A 443 19.22 20.17 7.59
C ILE A 443 18.71 20.72 6.25
N SER A 444 19.59 21.29 5.42
CA SER A 444 19.22 21.77 4.08
C SER A 444 18.71 20.65 3.18
N TYR A 445 19.26 19.43 3.30
CA TYR A 445 18.76 18.25 2.59
C TYR A 445 17.32 17.90 3.01
N LEU A 446 17.06 17.84 4.31
CA LEU A 446 15.73 17.60 4.86
C LEU A 446 14.71 18.63 4.38
N VAL A 447 15.05 19.91 4.47
CA VAL A 447 14.18 21.02 4.04
C VAL A 447 13.94 20.99 2.53
N CYS A 448 14.97 20.70 1.73
CA CYS A 448 14.85 20.62 0.28
C CYS A 448 13.85 19.55 -0.17
N ILE A 449 13.93 18.34 0.40
CA ILE A 449 12.99 17.26 0.07
C ILE A 449 11.61 17.55 0.64
N SER A 450 11.53 18.16 1.83
CA SER A 450 10.26 18.56 2.45
C SER A 450 9.44 19.45 1.52
N PHE A 451 10.04 20.43 0.83
CA PHE A 451 9.29 21.31 -0.07
C PHE A 451 8.70 20.59 -1.28
N VAL A 452 9.45 19.64 -1.85
CA VAL A 452 8.94 18.82 -2.96
C VAL A 452 7.76 17.98 -2.50
N LEU A 453 7.88 17.32 -1.34
CA LEU A 453 6.78 16.53 -0.77
C LEU A 453 5.59 17.40 -0.36
N PHE A 454 5.83 18.59 0.19
CA PHE A 454 4.80 19.55 0.59
C PHE A 454 3.97 20.01 -0.63
N LEU A 455 4.64 20.27 -1.76
CA LEU A 455 3.98 20.59 -3.02
C LEU A 455 3.10 19.42 -3.53
N ILE A 456 3.62 18.19 -3.45
CA ILE A 456 2.94 16.99 -3.94
C ILE A 456 1.73 16.64 -3.06
N LEU A 457 1.84 16.78 -1.73
CA LEU A 457 0.78 16.45 -0.78
C LEU A 457 -0.41 17.42 -0.81
N GLY A 458 -0.16 18.68 -1.17
CA GLY A 458 -1.18 19.73 -1.24
C GLY A 458 -1.76 20.16 0.12
N ASP A 459 -2.71 21.10 0.05
CA ASP A 459 -3.20 21.89 1.18
C ASP A 459 -3.85 21.06 2.28
N GLY A 460 -4.61 20.01 1.90
CA GLY A 460 -5.34 19.17 2.85
C GLY A 460 -4.46 18.36 3.80
N LEU A 461 -3.19 18.13 3.45
CA LEU A 461 -2.28 17.24 4.19
C LEU A 461 -1.04 17.96 4.76
N ALA A 462 -0.84 19.21 4.37
CA ALA A 462 0.34 19.98 4.70
C ALA A 462 0.53 20.26 6.19
N PHE A 463 -0.53 20.49 6.96
CA PHE A 463 -0.40 20.66 8.42
C PHE A 463 0.03 19.36 9.11
N SER A 464 -0.51 18.22 8.68
CA SER A 464 -0.09 16.89 9.15
C SER A 464 1.37 16.64 8.81
N PHE A 465 1.80 16.99 7.59
CA PHE A 465 3.18 16.84 7.15
C PHE A 465 4.15 17.79 7.87
N LEU A 466 3.76 19.04 8.11
CA LEU A 466 4.55 20.01 8.88
C LEU A 466 4.71 19.56 10.35
N SER A 467 3.65 18.99 10.92
CA SER A 467 3.69 18.39 12.26
C SER A 467 4.65 17.20 12.30
N LEU A 468 4.61 16.33 11.28
CA LEU A 468 5.53 15.21 11.12
C LEU A 468 7.00 15.67 11.09
N ILE A 469 7.33 16.66 10.25
CA ILE A 469 8.69 17.22 10.16
C ILE A 469 9.11 17.86 11.48
N THR A 470 8.20 18.59 12.13
CA THR A 470 8.44 19.18 13.44
C THR A 470 8.82 18.13 14.47
N ILE A 471 8.05 17.04 14.56
CA ILE A 471 8.34 15.94 15.49
C ILE A 471 9.72 15.36 15.18
N ILE A 472 10.02 15.05 13.92
CA ILE A 472 11.33 14.53 13.48
C ILE A 472 12.47 15.44 13.93
N PHE A 473 12.31 16.75 13.78
CA PHE A 473 13.32 17.73 14.19
C PHE A 473 13.53 17.77 15.71
N LEU A 474 12.48 17.52 16.51
CA LEU A 474 12.52 17.57 17.96
C LEU A 474 13.09 16.30 18.60
N ILE A 475 12.99 15.13 17.94
CA ILE A 475 13.50 13.83 18.42
C ILE A 475 14.88 13.93 19.09
N PRO A 476 15.93 14.45 18.42
CA PRO A 476 17.28 14.45 18.97
C PRO A 476 17.48 15.38 20.16
N PHE A 477 16.57 16.31 20.42
CA PHE A 477 16.61 17.20 21.57
C PHE A 477 15.88 16.63 22.80
N ILE A 478 15.01 15.64 22.58
CA ILE A 478 14.18 15.02 23.60
C ILE A 478 14.76 13.66 24.02
N ILE A 479 15.29 12.92 23.04
CA ILE A 479 15.72 11.53 23.19
C ILE A 479 17.24 11.49 23.00
N ASP A 480 17.97 11.24 24.08
CA ASP A 480 19.43 11.17 24.03
C ASP A 480 19.94 9.84 23.45
N ASP A 481 19.14 8.77 23.48
CA ASP A 481 19.55 7.42 23.10
C ASP A 481 19.11 7.06 21.67
N GLU A 482 20.10 6.66 20.85
CA GLU A 482 19.93 6.28 19.45
C GLU A 482 18.85 5.22 19.20
N TYR A 483 18.76 4.18 20.04
CA TYR A 483 17.83 3.07 19.81
C TYR A 483 16.39 3.57 19.84
N TYR A 484 16.07 4.43 20.80
CA TYR A 484 14.74 5.03 20.92
C TYR A 484 14.42 6.00 19.77
N GLN A 485 15.40 6.76 19.30
CA GLN A 485 15.21 7.62 18.14
C GLN A 485 14.83 6.79 16.91
N ILE A 486 15.52 5.68 16.66
CA ILE A 486 15.26 4.83 15.49
C ILE A 486 13.88 4.19 15.57
N ILE A 487 13.51 3.65 16.74
CA ILE A 487 12.19 3.05 16.94
C ILE A 487 11.10 4.10 16.72
N LEU A 488 11.28 5.29 17.28
CA LEU A 488 10.33 6.38 17.10
C LEU A 488 10.24 6.79 15.63
N ILE A 489 11.36 6.86 14.91
CA ILE A 489 11.38 7.15 13.47
C ILE A 489 10.64 6.07 12.66
N VAL A 490 10.79 4.79 12.98
CA VAL A 490 10.08 3.67 12.32
C VAL A 490 8.57 3.76 12.55
N PHE A 491 8.16 3.99 13.80
CA PHE A 491 6.75 4.15 14.14
C PHE A 491 6.17 5.42 13.52
N LEU A 492 6.92 6.52 13.53
CA LEU A 492 6.51 7.78 12.94
C LEU A 492 6.40 7.71 11.41
N SER A 493 7.27 6.93 10.77
CA SER A 493 7.19 6.59 9.33
C SER A 493 5.87 5.89 9.01
N SER A 494 5.49 4.88 9.80
CA SER A 494 4.24 4.13 9.59
C SER A 494 2.99 4.92 10.03
N HIS A 495 3.07 5.69 11.11
CA HIS A 495 2.00 6.58 11.56
C HIS A 495 1.75 7.71 10.56
N GLY A 496 2.83 8.25 9.98
CA GLY A 496 2.78 9.29 8.96
C GLY A 496 2.03 8.85 7.71
N PHE A 497 2.12 7.59 7.30
CA PHE A 497 1.36 7.05 6.17
C PHE A 497 -0.15 7.26 6.38
N PHE A 498 -0.67 6.86 7.55
CA PHE A 498 -2.09 7.05 7.90
C PHE A 498 -2.44 8.51 8.20
N SER A 499 -1.53 9.27 8.83
CA SER A 499 -1.74 10.69 9.17
C SER A 499 -1.80 11.59 7.92
N LEU A 500 -1.20 11.14 6.83
CA LEU A 500 -1.31 11.75 5.50
C LEU A 500 -2.49 11.18 4.69
N SER A 501 -3.46 10.57 5.38
CA SER A 501 -4.71 10.03 4.82
C SER A 501 -4.53 8.90 3.80
N HIS A 502 -3.42 8.16 3.85
CA HIS A 502 -3.22 6.99 3.00
C HIS A 502 -3.81 5.72 3.59
N GLN A 503 -4.24 4.82 2.70
CA GLN A 503 -4.72 3.49 3.02
C GLN A 503 -4.03 2.47 2.08
N PRO A 504 -3.78 1.24 2.53
CA PRO A 504 -3.15 0.22 1.70
C PRO A 504 -4.18 -0.45 0.76
N THR A 505 -4.93 0.35 0.00
CA THR A 505 -5.95 -0.12 -0.96
C THR A 505 -5.82 0.59 -2.30
N PHE A 506 -6.03 -0.13 -3.41
CA PHE A 506 -5.86 0.45 -4.75
C PHE A 506 -6.83 1.59 -5.06
N SER A 507 -8.05 1.55 -4.53
CA SER A 507 -9.05 2.61 -4.69
C SER A 507 -8.66 3.92 -4.00
N SER A 508 -7.74 3.88 -3.03
CA SER A 508 -7.28 5.06 -2.28
C SER A 508 -6.02 5.72 -2.86
N ILE A 509 -5.52 5.25 -4.02
CA ILE A 509 -4.34 5.83 -4.66
C ILE A 509 -4.63 7.29 -5.07
N PRO A 510 -3.82 8.26 -4.64
CA PRO A 510 -4.02 9.67 -4.93
C PRO A 510 -3.54 10.02 -6.36
N TRP A 511 -4.30 9.60 -7.37
CA TRP A 511 -3.95 9.81 -8.79
C TRP A 511 -3.77 11.27 -9.16
N GLN A 512 -4.36 12.21 -8.42
CA GLN A 512 -4.13 13.65 -8.62
C GLN A 512 -2.65 14.05 -8.52
N ALA A 513 -1.85 13.32 -7.72
CA ALA A 513 -0.42 13.59 -7.54
C ALA A 513 0.37 13.47 -8.85
N ALA A 514 -0.09 12.62 -9.78
CA ALA A 514 0.52 12.42 -11.10
C ALA A 514 0.59 13.69 -11.95
N PHE A 515 -0.26 14.68 -11.65
CA PHE A 515 -0.44 15.87 -12.47
C PHE A 515 0.14 17.14 -11.83
N ILE A 516 0.72 17.05 -10.64
CA ILE A 516 1.26 18.22 -9.94
C ILE A 516 2.56 18.67 -10.61
N GLY A 517 2.48 19.77 -11.37
CA GLY A 517 3.62 20.37 -12.07
C GLY A 517 3.99 19.67 -13.39
N VAL A 518 3.13 18.79 -13.92
CA VAL A 518 3.40 18.04 -15.16
C VAL A 518 2.23 18.17 -16.14
N PRO A 519 2.47 18.53 -17.42
CA PRO A 519 1.39 18.65 -18.41
C PRO A 519 0.81 17.25 -18.69
N GLY A 520 -0.49 17.05 -18.47
CA GLY A 520 -1.17 15.75 -18.40
C GLY A 520 -1.16 14.86 -19.66
N ASN A 521 -0.44 15.23 -20.71
CA ASN A 521 -0.29 14.50 -21.96
C ASN A 521 0.99 13.64 -21.96
N PHE A 522 0.94 12.50 -21.28
CA PHE A 522 2.12 11.65 -21.07
C PHE A 522 2.28 10.55 -22.14
N ALA A 523 3.38 10.58 -22.89
CA ALA A 523 3.86 9.41 -23.65
C ALA A 523 4.63 8.42 -22.76
N ILE A 524 5.25 8.91 -21.67
CA ILE A 524 6.02 8.12 -20.70
C ILE A 524 5.49 8.38 -19.30
N GLN A 525 5.07 7.32 -18.60
CA GLN A 525 4.36 7.39 -17.31
C GLN A 525 5.27 7.36 -16.07
N ILE A 526 6.60 7.37 -16.24
CA ILE A 526 7.58 7.23 -15.16
C ILE A 526 7.49 8.41 -14.16
N VAL A 527 7.46 9.65 -14.68
CA VAL A 527 7.40 10.85 -13.81
C VAL A 527 6.07 10.92 -13.05
N PRO A 528 4.90 10.79 -13.71
CA PRO A 528 3.61 10.66 -13.03
C PRO A 528 3.60 9.58 -11.94
N GLY A 529 4.12 8.39 -12.24
CA GLY A 529 4.19 7.29 -11.29
C GLY A 529 5.10 7.61 -10.09
N ALA A 530 6.26 8.23 -10.32
CA ALA A 530 7.17 8.64 -9.27
C ALA A 530 6.54 9.69 -8.32
N LEU A 531 5.73 10.62 -8.85
CA LEU A 531 5.00 11.60 -8.03
C LEU A 531 3.94 10.94 -7.15
N VAL A 532 3.18 9.99 -7.69
CA VAL A 532 2.20 9.21 -6.92
C VAL A 532 2.89 8.40 -5.81
N ILE A 533 4.01 7.74 -6.12
CA ILE A 533 4.81 7.02 -5.13
C ILE A 533 5.35 7.97 -4.05
N ALA A 534 5.89 9.13 -4.46
CA ALA A 534 6.38 10.13 -3.51
C ALA A 534 5.28 10.68 -2.60
N HIS A 535 4.05 10.83 -3.12
CA HIS A 535 2.89 11.21 -2.34
C HIS A 535 2.54 10.14 -1.30
N ILE A 536 2.34 8.89 -1.72
CA ILE A 536 1.93 7.79 -0.85
C ILE A 536 2.95 7.52 0.26
N PHE A 537 4.24 7.58 -0.09
CA PHE A 537 5.34 7.24 0.83
C PHE A 537 6.09 8.47 1.36
N ALA A 538 5.43 9.63 1.42
CA ALA A 538 6.05 10.88 1.88
C ALA A 538 6.62 10.76 3.30
N SER A 539 5.95 10.03 4.20
CA SER A 539 6.43 9.80 5.58
C SER A 539 7.67 8.90 5.64
N GLN A 540 7.74 7.87 4.79
CA GLN A 540 8.90 6.99 4.67
C GLN A 540 10.09 7.73 4.07
N ILE A 541 9.85 8.55 3.04
CA ILE A 541 10.90 9.36 2.40
C ILE A 541 11.47 10.34 3.41
N ILE A 542 10.62 11.12 4.09
CA ILE A 542 11.10 12.17 4.99
C ILE A 542 11.84 11.63 6.22
N THR A 543 11.42 10.47 6.73
CA THR A 543 12.12 9.80 7.83
C THR A 543 13.49 9.28 7.40
N CYS A 544 13.64 8.74 6.19
CA CYS A 544 14.94 8.35 5.64
C CYS A 544 15.87 9.55 5.43
N VAL A 545 15.33 10.64 4.89
CA VAL A 545 16.07 11.89 4.61
C VAL A 545 16.54 12.58 5.90
N ALA A 546 15.86 12.35 7.02
CA ALA A 546 16.23 12.91 8.32
C ALA A 546 17.45 12.23 8.98
N LEU A 547 17.83 11.01 8.56
CA LEU A 547 18.89 10.24 9.22
C LEU A 547 20.23 10.98 9.35
N PRO A 548 20.79 11.64 8.32
CA PRO A 548 22.04 12.38 8.45
C PRO A 548 21.98 13.44 9.55
N MET A 549 20.84 14.14 9.70
CA MET A 549 20.65 15.12 10.77
C MET A 549 20.68 14.45 12.15
N LEU A 550 19.99 13.32 12.32
CA LEU A 550 19.95 12.58 13.60
C LEU A 550 21.34 12.05 13.99
N VAL A 551 22.04 11.41 13.06
CA VAL A 551 23.39 10.85 13.25
C VAL A 551 24.37 11.92 13.71
N MET A 552 24.28 13.11 13.11
CA MET A 552 25.20 14.18 13.44
C MET A 552 24.89 14.87 14.78
N GLN A 553 23.64 14.83 15.25
CA GLN A 553 23.31 15.36 16.57
C GLN A 553 23.65 14.38 17.70
N GLN A 554 23.77 13.08 17.39
CA GLN A 554 24.09 11.99 18.30
C GLN A 554 25.60 11.78 18.55
N ASN A 555 26.43 12.82 18.39
CA ASN A 555 27.90 12.71 18.52
C ASN A 555 28.45 11.53 17.70
N TYR A 556 28.32 11.60 16.36
CA TYR A 556 28.87 10.78 15.26
C TYR A 556 30.09 9.84 15.52
N ARG A 557 30.84 10.07 16.60
CA ARG A 557 31.88 9.22 17.18
C ARG A 557 31.42 7.82 17.62
N GLN A 558 30.13 7.57 17.91
CA GLN A 558 29.66 6.24 18.36
C GLN A 558 29.21 5.33 17.20
N SER A 559 28.34 5.81 16.32
CA SER A 559 27.80 5.03 15.19
C SER A 559 27.77 5.89 13.92
N GLY A 560 28.19 5.33 12.79
CA GLY A 560 28.04 5.98 11.48
C GLY A 560 26.64 5.84 10.90
N LEU A 561 26.36 6.57 9.82
CA LEU A 561 25.11 6.54 9.06
C LEU A 561 24.75 5.15 8.53
N SER A 562 25.75 4.31 8.24
CA SER A 562 25.50 2.91 7.83
C SER A 562 24.77 2.11 8.89
N HIS A 563 25.09 2.29 10.16
CA HIS A 563 24.46 1.57 11.26
C HIS A 563 22.97 1.92 11.39
N TRP A 564 22.65 3.21 11.29
CA TRP A 564 21.27 3.72 11.27
C TRP A 564 20.50 3.22 10.04
N THR A 565 21.17 3.21 8.88
CA THR A 565 20.61 2.72 7.61
C THR A 565 20.22 1.24 7.71
N TYR A 566 21.11 0.39 8.22
CA TYR A 566 20.82 -1.03 8.38
C TYR A 566 19.68 -1.28 9.38
N LYS A 567 19.59 -0.50 10.48
CA LYS A 567 18.50 -0.64 11.45
C LYS A 567 17.17 -0.33 10.78
N LEU A 568 17.08 0.79 10.05
CA LEU A 568 15.85 1.20 9.37
C LEU A 568 15.41 0.18 8.30
N ILE A 569 16.34 -0.31 7.49
CA ILE A 569 16.06 -1.38 6.50
C ILE A 569 15.57 -2.65 7.19
N LEU A 570 16.19 -3.05 8.31
CA LEU A 570 15.78 -4.24 9.04
C LEU A 570 14.33 -4.13 9.53
N PHE A 571 13.94 -3.00 10.13
CA PHE A 571 12.57 -2.80 10.58
C PHE A 571 11.54 -2.85 9.45
N HIS A 572 11.78 -2.13 8.36
CA HIS A 572 10.86 -2.13 7.21
C HIS A 572 10.80 -3.49 6.50
N SER A 573 11.92 -4.22 6.44
CA SER A 573 11.94 -5.56 5.84
C SER A 573 11.24 -6.62 6.69
N LEU A 574 11.29 -6.51 8.03
CA LEU A 574 10.49 -7.36 8.91
C LEU A 574 8.98 -7.11 8.74
N LYS A 575 8.55 -5.86 8.53
CA LYS A 575 7.15 -5.55 8.18
C LYS A 575 6.76 -6.23 6.86
N ALA A 576 7.57 -6.04 5.81
CA ALA A 576 7.34 -6.65 4.49
C ALA A 576 7.30 -8.18 4.55
N LEU A 577 8.18 -8.81 5.33
CA LEU A 577 8.18 -10.26 5.55
C LEU A 577 6.89 -10.72 6.24
N SER A 578 6.44 -9.99 7.26
CA SER A 578 5.23 -10.35 8.01
C SER A 578 3.98 -10.34 7.12
N VAL A 579 3.83 -9.31 6.28
CA VAL A 579 2.69 -9.24 5.34
C VAL A 579 2.85 -10.20 4.15
N CYS A 580 4.09 -10.54 3.76
CA CYS A 580 4.36 -11.57 2.76
C CYS A 580 3.91 -12.95 3.24
N ILE A 581 4.24 -13.31 4.49
CA ILE A 581 3.77 -14.55 5.13
C ILE A 581 2.24 -14.55 5.19
N MET A 582 1.63 -13.44 5.59
CA MET A 582 0.18 -13.31 5.68
C MET A 582 -0.50 -13.51 4.31
N ALA A 583 -0.01 -12.83 3.27
CA ALA A 583 -0.52 -12.99 1.91
C ALA A 583 -0.33 -14.42 1.38
N ALA A 584 0.78 -15.09 1.72
CA ALA A 584 1.01 -16.47 1.35
C ALA A 584 0.04 -17.44 2.05
N ILE A 585 -0.20 -17.27 3.36
CA ILE A 585 -1.17 -18.07 4.13
C ILE A 585 -2.58 -17.88 3.56
N HIS A 586 -2.98 -16.63 3.32
CA HIS A 586 -4.32 -16.27 2.86
C HIS A 586 -4.46 -16.15 1.34
N ARG A 587 -3.55 -16.71 0.55
CA ARG A 587 -3.58 -16.60 -0.93
C ARG A 587 -4.87 -17.16 -1.56
N ARG A 588 -5.52 -18.12 -0.90
CA ARG A 588 -6.80 -18.70 -1.33
C ARG A 588 -8.02 -18.11 -0.60
N HIS A 589 -7.81 -17.15 0.29
CA HIS A 589 -8.89 -16.50 1.02
C HIS A 589 -9.63 -15.52 0.10
N LEU A 590 -10.95 -15.41 0.23
CA LEU A 590 -11.80 -14.55 -0.63
C LEU A 590 -11.34 -13.08 -0.64
N MET A 591 -10.87 -12.59 0.51
CA MET A 591 -10.31 -11.24 0.68
C MET A 591 -8.86 -11.05 0.17
N VAL A 592 -8.26 -12.03 -0.52
CA VAL A 592 -6.87 -11.92 -1.03
C VAL A 592 -6.64 -10.66 -1.85
N TRP A 593 -7.54 -10.34 -2.77
CA TRP A 593 -7.40 -9.17 -3.64
C TRP A 593 -7.85 -7.86 -3.01
N LYS A 594 -8.70 -7.91 -1.97
CA LYS A 594 -9.24 -6.72 -1.30
C LYS A 594 -8.36 -6.25 -0.15
N ILE A 595 -7.71 -7.17 0.57
CA ILE A 595 -7.00 -6.90 1.82
C ILE A 595 -5.53 -7.32 1.74
N PHE A 596 -5.26 -8.62 1.52
CA PHE A 596 -3.92 -9.17 1.72
C PHE A 596 -2.91 -8.78 0.63
N ALA A 597 -3.28 -8.94 -0.64
CA ALA A 597 -2.42 -8.60 -1.77
C ALA A 597 -2.15 -7.09 -1.87
N PRO A 598 -3.14 -6.19 -1.75
CA PRO A 598 -2.88 -4.75 -1.65
C PRO A 598 -1.92 -4.42 -0.51
N LYS A 599 -2.16 -4.96 0.71
CA LYS A 599 -1.28 -4.70 1.85
C LYS A 599 0.15 -5.16 1.60
N PHE A 600 0.34 -6.36 1.05
CA PHE A 600 1.66 -6.87 0.67
C PHE A 600 2.37 -5.97 -0.36
N ILE A 601 1.64 -5.51 -1.38
CA ILE A 601 2.18 -4.62 -2.43
C ILE A 601 2.61 -3.28 -1.84
N PHE A 602 1.77 -2.66 -1.00
CA PHE A 602 2.08 -1.35 -0.40
C PHE A 602 3.29 -1.42 0.55
N GLU A 603 3.41 -2.44 1.40
CA GLU A 603 4.57 -2.60 2.28
C GLU A 603 5.84 -2.98 1.51
N SER A 604 5.73 -3.79 0.45
CA SER A 604 6.86 -4.11 -0.43
C SER A 604 7.36 -2.87 -1.15
N LEU A 605 6.45 -2.06 -1.68
CA LEU A 605 6.78 -0.79 -2.33
C LEU A 605 7.35 0.21 -1.32
N SER A 606 6.81 0.26 -0.10
CA SER A 606 7.38 1.02 1.01
C SER A 606 8.83 0.63 1.27
N LEU A 607 9.16 -0.67 1.31
CA LEU A 607 10.52 -1.15 1.51
C LEU A 607 11.43 -0.71 0.35
N CYS A 608 10.98 -0.82 -0.90
CA CYS A 608 11.72 -0.33 -2.06
C CYS A 608 12.02 1.17 -1.98
N VAL A 609 11.02 1.99 -1.61
CA VAL A 609 11.18 3.44 -1.42
C VAL A 609 12.17 3.77 -0.32
N VAL A 610 12.09 3.07 0.82
CA VAL A 610 13.05 3.22 1.93
C VAL A 610 14.46 2.88 1.46
N CYS A 611 14.66 1.72 0.83
CA CYS A 611 15.96 1.31 0.30
C CYS A 611 16.53 2.32 -0.72
N PHE A 612 15.71 2.78 -1.66
CA PHE A 612 16.13 3.76 -2.67
C PHE A 612 16.49 5.12 -2.06
N THR A 613 15.66 5.61 -1.14
CA THR A 613 15.89 6.90 -0.46
C THR A 613 17.15 6.84 0.40
N LEU A 614 17.35 5.74 1.13
CA LEU A 614 18.56 5.52 1.93
C LEU A 614 19.81 5.38 1.07
N LEU A 615 19.72 4.72 -0.10
CA LEU A 615 20.83 4.63 -1.04
C LEU A 615 21.29 6.04 -1.47
N ILE A 616 20.36 6.89 -1.92
CA ILE A 616 20.66 8.28 -2.30
C ILE A 616 21.25 9.05 -1.10
N THR A 617 20.62 8.92 0.07
CA THR A 617 21.05 9.60 1.30
C THR A 617 22.48 9.22 1.67
N ASN A 618 22.83 7.93 1.64
CA ASN A 618 24.17 7.44 1.93
C ASN A 618 25.19 7.86 0.86
N CYS A 619 24.81 7.94 -0.42
CA CYS A 619 25.69 8.45 -1.47
C CYS A 619 26.02 9.94 -1.28
N ILE A 620 25.02 10.77 -0.95
CA ILE A 620 25.22 12.21 -0.69
C ILE A 620 26.12 12.40 0.55
N PHE A 621 25.83 11.67 1.62
CA PHE A 621 26.53 11.77 2.90
C PHE A 621 27.55 10.65 3.12
N TRP A 622 28.26 10.23 2.06
CA TRP A 622 29.15 9.06 2.13
C TRP A 622 30.25 9.17 3.20
N LYS A 623 30.69 10.40 3.53
CA LYS A 623 31.66 10.66 4.61
C LYS A 623 31.11 10.42 6.01
N LEU A 624 29.78 10.34 6.16
CA LEU A 624 29.09 9.99 7.40
C LEU A 624 28.83 8.49 7.53
N VAL A 625 29.13 7.68 6.50
CA VAL A 625 28.77 6.24 6.48
C VAL A 625 29.52 5.48 7.57
N VAL A 626 30.81 5.76 7.78
CA VAL A 626 31.67 5.09 8.76
C VAL A 626 32.28 6.15 9.68
N PRO A 627 32.12 6.03 11.02
CA PRO A 627 32.67 7.00 11.94
C PRO A 627 34.21 7.01 11.85
N PRO A 628 34.87 8.16 12.03
CA PRO A 628 36.33 8.21 12.07
C PRO A 628 36.86 7.33 13.20
N PRO A 629 38.03 6.70 13.04
CA PRO A 629 38.64 5.91 14.10
C PRO A 629 38.76 6.76 15.37
N LEU A 630 38.37 6.18 16.52
CA LEU A 630 38.53 6.80 17.83
C LEU A 630 40.01 7.11 18.01
N ASP A 631 40.36 8.41 17.99
CA ASP A 631 41.71 8.86 18.24
C ASP A 631 42.02 8.58 19.72
N LEU A 632 42.70 7.46 19.98
CA LEU A 632 43.09 7.01 21.33
C LEU A 632 44.11 7.96 22.00
N THR A 633 44.49 9.05 21.34
CA THR A 633 45.49 10.03 21.80
C THR A 633 44.92 11.10 22.73
N VAL A 634 43.60 11.24 22.86
CA VAL A 634 42.98 12.22 23.79
C VAL A 634 42.40 11.53 25.03
N LYS A 635 43.26 10.78 25.74
CA LYS A 635 43.09 10.43 27.16
C LYS A 635 44.47 10.25 27.79
N ARG A 636 45.14 11.37 28.07
CA ARG A 636 46.12 11.55 29.16
C ARG A 636 46.56 13.02 29.18
N SER A 637 45.77 13.84 29.86
CA SER A 637 46.24 15.02 30.61
C SER A 637 45.13 15.46 31.55
#